data_AF-A0A2E4RC03-F1
#
_entry.id   AF-A0A2E4RC03-F1
#
_cell.length_a   1.000
_cell.length_b   1.000
_cell.length_c   1.000
_cell.angle_alpha   90.00
_cell.angle_beta   90.00
_cell.angle_gamma   90.00
#
_symmetry.space_group_name_H-M   'P 1'
#
loop_
_entity.id
_entity.type
_entity.pdbx_description
1 polymer ?
#
loop_
_entity_poly.entity_id
_entity_poly.type
_entity_poly.pdbx_seq_one_letter_code
_entity_poly.pdbx_strand_id
1 'polypeptide(L)'
;MIRFILLLLFPLYFIGQNSVCFEIEENPNLNINGLGVFQKYVNVLECIHIYAEESISDEKVLHAAAVAAELLDNNEDGIIDDENVKNALMSLYTIIPLFAYEESNAEDILFDSFEDLVDNNNFCAGAVLYNNEIDPSSPGFWGNDASVEEILHTINACSHVEIYPDVFGLSPNSSEMSDAMDVARGGQFLSIPSQYPEEGWYHYDDWTCDYECMAMEYLYWCIVVNMGLLDNNMICSGIYNEWELCTPEEFESTDVLMHAIITNPDYKIPQIAPDGNYCPSNSLLHEENESRSIIKFFDILGRDDDNKTFYLELYNDGSIEKKYNLNK
;
A
#
# COMPACT_ATOMS: atom_id res chain seq x y z
N MET A 1 19.98 7.70 64.06
CA MET A 1 19.37 8.60 63.06
C MET A 1 19.50 7.91 61.71
N ILE A 2 18.45 7.23 61.25
CA ILE A 2 18.47 6.40 60.04
C ILE A 2 18.31 7.33 58.83
N ARG A 3 19.28 7.33 57.91
CA ARG A 3 19.20 8.07 56.65
C ARG A 3 18.41 7.23 55.64
N PHE A 4 17.27 7.75 55.20
CA PHE A 4 16.56 7.23 54.03
C PHE A 4 17.24 7.76 52.76
N ILE A 5 17.63 6.85 51.87
CA ILE A 5 18.05 7.16 50.50
C ILE A 5 16.82 6.94 49.62
N LEU A 6 16.36 7.99 48.95
CA LEU A 6 15.26 7.95 47.99
C LEU A 6 15.84 7.47 46.65
N LEU A 7 15.49 6.26 46.21
CA LEU A 7 15.78 5.78 44.85
C LEU A 7 14.65 6.25 43.92
N LEU A 8 14.97 7.21 43.05
CA LEU A 8 14.14 7.59 41.90
C LEU A 8 14.33 6.51 40.82
N LEU A 9 13.30 5.70 40.59
CA LEU A 9 13.19 4.83 39.42
C LEU A 9 12.64 5.69 38.27
N PHE A 10 13.49 5.98 37.28
CA PHE A 10 13.03 6.50 35.99
C PHE A 10 12.41 5.35 35.19
N PRO A 11 11.24 5.53 34.55
CA PRO A 11 10.73 4.56 33.60
C PRO A 11 11.70 4.54 32.40
N LEU A 12 12.31 3.39 32.14
CA LEU A 12 12.95 3.12 30.88
C LEU A 12 11.83 2.94 29.85
N TYR A 13 11.55 3.99 29.07
CA TYR A 13 10.87 3.83 27.81
C TYR A 13 11.85 3.12 26.87
N PHE A 14 11.67 1.81 26.70
CA PHE A 14 12.20 1.13 25.53
C PHE A 14 11.33 1.59 24.36
N ILE A 15 11.85 2.53 23.56
CA ILE A 15 11.36 2.69 22.20
C ILE A 15 11.88 1.44 21.49
N GLY A 16 11.01 0.45 21.29
CA GLY A 16 11.33 -0.65 20.39
C GLY A 16 11.56 -0.04 19.01
N GLN A 17 12.73 -0.27 18.43
CA GLN A 17 12.95 0.07 17.03
C GLN A 17 12.19 -0.97 16.20
N ASN A 18 11.45 -0.52 15.18
CA ASN A 18 10.78 -1.42 14.25
C ASN A 18 11.79 -2.41 13.66
N SER A 19 11.41 -3.69 13.61
CA SER A 19 12.21 -4.77 13.06
C SER A 19 11.79 -5.01 11.62
N VAL A 20 12.54 -4.45 10.68
CA VAL A 20 12.29 -4.60 9.24
C VAL A 20 13.43 -5.37 8.61
N CYS A 21 13.12 -6.47 7.91
CA CYS A 21 14.08 -7.36 7.28
C CYS A 21 14.18 -7.14 5.76
N PHE A 22 14.05 -5.88 5.33
CA PHE A 22 14.38 -5.42 3.98
C PHE A 22 15.70 -4.65 4.01
N GLU A 23 16.39 -4.61 2.87
CA GLU A 23 17.56 -3.78 2.66
C GLU A 23 17.26 -2.70 1.61
N ILE A 24 17.81 -1.50 1.81
CA ILE A 24 17.78 -0.46 0.79
C ILE A 24 18.89 -0.77 -0.22
N GLU A 25 18.50 -0.91 -1.46
CA GLU A 25 19.37 -1.21 -2.59
C GLU A 25 19.64 0.04 -3.43
N GLU A 26 20.67 -0.04 -4.29
CA GLU A 26 20.87 0.97 -5.34
C GLU A 26 19.72 0.91 -6.34
N ASN A 27 19.24 2.08 -6.79
CA ASN A 27 18.20 2.18 -7.80
C ASN A 27 18.61 1.45 -9.10
N PRO A 28 17.91 0.38 -9.52
CA PRO A 28 18.26 -0.38 -10.72
C PRO A 28 17.93 0.35 -12.04
N ASN A 29 17.15 1.43 -11.99
CA ASN A 29 16.53 2.10 -13.14
C ASN A 29 17.02 3.55 -13.33
N LEU A 30 18.29 3.82 -13.05
CA LEU A 30 18.91 5.15 -13.19
C LEU A 30 18.80 5.79 -14.58
N ASN A 31 18.59 4.98 -15.63
CA ASN A 31 18.48 5.47 -17.02
C ASN A 31 17.02 5.67 -17.48
N ILE A 32 16.04 5.32 -16.65
CA ILE A 32 14.62 5.46 -16.96
C ILE A 32 14.17 6.85 -16.54
N ASN A 33 13.61 7.63 -17.47
CA ASN A 33 13.06 8.94 -17.16
C ASN A 33 11.92 8.78 -16.14
N GLY A 34 11.79 9.69 -15.18
CA GLY A 34 10.86 9.54 -14.06
C GLY A 34 11.40 8.70 -12.89
N LEU A 35 12.20 7.65 -13.13
CA LEU A 35 12.73 6.78 -12.07
C LEU A 35 14.19 7.06 -11.70
N GLY A 36 15.00 7.58 -12.62
CA GLY A 36 16.42 7.82 -12.38
C GLY A 36 16.73 8.94 -11.37
N VAL A 37 15.70 9.67 -10.94
CA VAL A 37 15.80 10.74 -9.94
C VAL A 37 15.86 10.23 -8.51
N PHE A 38 15.48 8.98 -8.25
CA PHE A 38 15.48 8.38 -6.91
C PHE A 38 16.82 7.69 -6.61
N GLN A 39 17.27 7.75 -5.36
CA GLN A 39 18.55 7.18 -4.93
C GLN A 39 18.38 5.90 -4.13
N LYS A 40 17.22 5.75 -3.47
CA LYS A 40 16.91 4.62 -2.62
C LYS A 40 15.83 3.78 -3.27
N TYR A 41 16.00 2.46 -3.16
CA TYR A 41 15.08 1.48 -3.73
C TYR A 41 14.90 0.30 -2.78
N VAL A 42 13.67 -0.21 -2.67
CA VAL A 42 13.36 -1.47 -1.98
C VAL A 42 12.40 -2.29 -2.85
N ASN A 43 12.72 -3.57 -3.01
CA ASN A 43 11.85 -4.53 -3.67
C ASN A 43 11.04 -5.30 -2.61
N VAL A 44 9.74 -5.02 -2.49
CA VAL A 44 8.86 -5.64 -1.50
C VAL A 44 8.17 -6.86 -2.12
N LEU A 45 8.55 -8.04 -1.63
CA LEU A 45 7.97 -9.34 -2.00
C LEU A 45 7.87 -9.58 -3.52
N GLU A 46 8.82 -9.03 -4.27
CA GLU A 46 8.85 -9.07 -5.74
C GLU A 46 7.62 -8.44 -6.43
N CYS A 47 6.77 -7.70 -5.72
CA CYS A 47 5.50 -7.19 -6.23
C CYS A 47 5.46 -5.66 -6.29
N ILE A 48 6.07 -5.00 -5.31
CA ILE A 48 6.00 -3.54 -5.16
C ILE A 48 7.41 -2.96 -5.10
N HIS A 49 7.63 -1.90 -5.87
CA HIS A 49 8.90 -1.20 -5.99
C HIS A 49 8.83 0.15 -5.27
N ILE A 50 9.46 0.25 -4.10
CA ILE A 50 9.53 1.51 -3.36
C ILE A 50 10.71 2.32 -3.89
N TYR A 51 10.44 3.55 -4.32
CA TYR A 51 11.45 4.51 -4.77
C TYR A 51 11.43 5.73 -3.85
N ALA A 52 12.59 6.14 -3.33
CA ALA A 52 12.66 7.27 -2.41
C ALA A 52 13.79 8.24 -2.76
N GLU A 53 13.52 9.53 -2.57
CA GLU A 53 14.54 10.58 -2.65
C GLU A 53 15.59 10.41 -1.54
N GLU A 54 16.84 10.77 -1.83
CA GLU A 54 17.97 10.63 -0.90
C GLU A 54 17.73 11.27 0.48
N SER A 55 16.97 12.36 0.52
CA SER A 55 16.73 13.13 1.75
C SER A 55 15.81 12.44 2.77
N ILE A 56 15.08 11.40 2.35
CA ILE A 56 14.17 10.64 3.20
C ILE A 56 15.00 9.63 4.01
N SER A 57 14.80 9.57 5.32
CA SER A 57 15.57 8.66 6.18
C SER A 57 15.32 7.19 5.87
N ASP A 58 16.34 6.35 5.99
CA ASP A 58 16.24 4.91 5.75
C ASP A 58 15.13 4.24 6.59
N GLU A 59 14.95 4.69 7.83
CA GLU A 59 13.88 4.21 8.72
C GLU A 59 12.48 4.40 8.12
N LYS A 60 12.24 5.50 7.41
CA LYS A 60 10.95 5.80 6.76
C LYS A 60 10.75 4.97 5.49
N VAL A 61 11.82 4.79 4.72
CA VAL A 61 11.78 3.94 3.52
C VAL A 61 11.51 2.49 3.90
N LEU A 62 12.17 2.00 4.96
CA LEU A 62 11.95 0.65 5.48
C LEU A 62 10.59 0.50 6.16
N HIS A 63 10.06 1.55 6.81
CA HIS A 63 8.70 1.55 7.34
C HIS A 63 7.65 1.36 6.24
N ALA A 64 7.74 2.13 5.14
CA ALA A 64 6.85 1.93 3.99
C ALA A 64 6.97 0.51 3.40
N ALA A 65 8.19 -0.06 3.37
CA ALA A 65 8.42 -1.43 2.94
C ALA A 65 7.76 -2.48 3.86
N ALA A 66 7.84 -2.29 5.18
CA ALA A 66 7.19 -3.15 6.16
C ALA A 66 5.68 -3.10 6.01
N VAL A 67 5.09 -1.89 5.98
CA VAL A 67 3.64 -1.71 5.80
C VAL A 67 3.14 -2.36 4.52
N ALA A 68 3.84 -2.18 3.39
CA ALA A 68 3.48 -2.85 2.13
C ALA A 68 3.54 -4.38 2.23
N ALA A 69 4.52 -4.93 2.96
CA ALA A 69 4.63 -6.36 3.16
C ALA A 69 3.53 -6.90 4.10
N GLU A 70 3.27 -6.25 5.23
CA GLU A 70 2.23 -6.61 6.20
C GLU A 70 0.80 -6.53 5.61
N LEU A 71 0.57 -5.66 4.62
CA LEU A 71 -0.71 -5.58 3.91
C LEU A 71 -0.89 -6.69 2.86
N LEU A 72 0.20 -7.21 2.28
CA LEU A 72 0.18 -8.29 1.29
C LEU A 72 0.27 -9.68 1.93
N ASP A 73 1.06 -9.82 2.98
CA ASP A 73 1.22 -10.99 3.82
C ASP A 73 0.77 -10.63 5.24
N ASN A 74 -0.54 -10.66 5.44
CA ASN A 74 -1.19 -10.19 6.65
C ASN A 74 -1.01 -11.15 7.83
N ASN A 75 -0.44 -12.34 7.59
CA ASN A 75 -0.10 -13.31 8.61
C ASN A 75 1.42 -13.37 8.92
N GLU A 76 2.22 -12.61 8.16
CA GLU A 76 3.68 -12.45 8.27
C GLU A 76 4.49 -13.77 8.19
N ASP A 77 4.03 -14.75 7.40
CA ASP A 77 4.76 -16.01 7.20
C ASP A 77 5.80 -15.98 6.07
N GLY A 78 5.93 -14.84 5.39
CA GLY A 78 6.81 -14.57 4.27
C GLY A 78 6.16 -14.83 2.90
N ILE A 79 4.87 -15.13 2.84
CA ILE A 79 4.14 -15.47 1.62
C ILE A 79 2.92 -14.57 1.48
N ILE A 80 2.79 -13.91 0.33
CA ILE A 80 1.60 -13.09 0.01
C ILE A 80 0.32 -13.94 0.11
N ASP A 81 -0.67 -13.44 0.84
CA ASP A 81 -1.89 -14.18 1.20
C ASP A 81 -2.81 -14.47 0.01
N ASP A 82 -2.82 -13.58 -0.98
CA ASP A 82 -3.64 -13.69 -2.19
C ASP A 82 -2.77 -13.83 -3.45
N GLU A 83 -2.75 -15.04 -3.99
CA GLU A 83 -2.01 -15.33 -5.22
C GLU A 83 -2.56 -14.56 -6.43
N ASN A 84 -3.85 -14.18 -6.47
CA ASN A 84 -4.39 -13.35 -7.54
C ASN A 84 -3.88 -11.90 -7.45
N VAL A 85 -3.87 -11.32 -6.25
CA VAL A 85 -3.29 -9.99 -5.99
C VAL A 85 -1.81 -9.99 -6.34
N LYS A 86 -1.05 -10.98 -5.85
CA LYS A 86 0.36 -11.17 -6.21
C LYS A 86 0.55 -11.20 -7.72
N ASN A 87 -0.22 -12.03 -8.44
CA ASN A 87 -0.09 -12.14 -9.89
C ASN A 87 -0.43 -10.84 -10.63
N ALA A 88 -1.45 -10.10 -10.17
CA ALA A 88 -1.82 -8.81 -10.72
C ALA A 88 -0.69 -7.78 -10.54
N LEU A 89 -0.22 -7.61 -9.30
CA LEU A 89 0.87 -6.69 -8.97
C LEU A 89 2.17 -7.08 -9.69
N MET A 90 2.46 -8.38 -9.82
CA MET A 90 3.64 -8.86 -10.54
C MET A 90 3.56 -8.61 -12.06
N SER A 91 2.36 -8.52 -12.63
CA SER A 91 2.17 -8.25 -14.06
C SER A 91 2.38 -6.78 -14.44
N LEU A 92 2.27 -5.89 -13.46
CA LEU A 92 2.50 -4.45 -13.55
C LEU A 92 3.87 -4.09 -12.98
N TYR A 93 4.44 -2.96 -13.35
CA TYR A 93 5.55 -2.34 -12.62
C TYR A 93 4.96 -1.44 -11.53
N THR A 94 4.48 -2.06 -10.45
CA THR A 94 3.81 -1.35 -9.35
C THR A 94 4.83 -0.64 -8.48
N ILE A 95 4.66 0.66 -8.27
CA ILE A 95 5.57 1.45 -7.45
C ILE A 95 4.86 2.15 -6.29
N ILE A 96 5.62 2.48 -5.24
CA ILE A 96 5.25 3.49 -4.26
C ILE A 96 6.37 4.54 -4.25
N PRO A 97 6.14 5.74 -4.81
CA PRO A 97 7.11 6.82 -4.79
C PRO A 97 7.03 7.56 -3.45
N LEU A 98 8.18 7.79 -2.84
CA LEU A 98 8.35 8.57 -1.62
C LEU A 98 9.08 9.86 -1.97
N PHE A 99 8.39 10.98 -1.79
CA PHE A 99 8.87 12.33 -2.10
C PHE A 99 9.28 13.08 -0.85
N ALA A 100 10.26 13.98 -0.99
CA ALA A 100 10.75 14.79 0.12
C ALA A 100 9.69 15.77 0.62
N TYR A 101 8.84 16.26 -0.29
CA TYR A 101 7.72 17.18 -0.08
C TYR A 101 6.90 17.29 -1.39
N GLU A 102 5.68 17.81 -1.30
CA GLU A 102 4.79 18.10 -2.45
C GLU A 102 5.42 19.13 -3.42
N GLU A 103 5.32 18.88 -4.73
CA GLU A 103 5.99 19.61 -5.82
C GLU A 103 7.53 19.51 -5.75
N SER A 104 8.05 18.38 -5.27
CA SER A 104 9.50 18.12 -5.36
C SER A 104 9.95 17.95 -6.81
N ASN A 105 11.23 18.19 -7.09
CA ASN A 105 11.78 17.97 -8.44
C ASN A 105 11.67 16.50 -8.88
N ALA A 106 11.72 15.55 -7.95
CA ALA A 106 11.54 14.14 -8.27
C ALA A 106 10.07 13.84 -8.66
N GLU A 107 9.13 14.44 -7.96
CA GLU A 107 7.69 14.35 -8.23
C GLU A 107 7.33 14.93 -9.59
N ASP A 108 7.78 16.15 -9.88
CA ASP A 108 7.58 16.79 -11.19
C ASP A 108 8.09 15.89 -12.32
N ILE A 109 9.30 15.35 -12.18
CA ILE A 109 9.92 14.50 -13.21
C ILE A 109 9.18 13.16 -13.36
N LEU A 110 8.72 12.57 -12.25
CA LEU A 110 7.93 11.33 -12.31
C LEU A 110 6.60 11.58 -13.03
N PHE A 111 5.86 12.61 -12.65
CA PHE A 111 4.57 12.92 -13.25
C PHE A 111 4.66 13.37 -14.71
N ASP A 112 5.68 14.16 -15.07
CA ASP A 112 5.98 14.50 -16.47
C ASP A 112 6.29 13.26 -17.33
N SER A 113 6.72 12.16 -16.70
CA SER A 113 7.04 10.89 -17.37
C SER A 113 5.94 9.83 -17.23
N PHE A 114 4.86 10.11 -16.50
CA PHE A 114 3.92 9.08 -16.05
C PHE A 114 3.19 8.39 -17.22
N GLU A 115 2.73 9.16 -18.21
CA GLU A 115 2.06 8.60 -19.41
C GLU A 115 2.99 7.64 -20.17
N ASP A 116 4.27 8.02 -20.34
CA ASP A 116 5.28 7.18 -21.00
C ASP A 116 5.56 5.90 -20.20
N LEU A 117 5.67 6.02 -18.88
CA LEU A 117 5.85 4.88 -17.98
C LEU A 117 4.65 3.92 -18.05
N VAL A 118 3.42 4.43 -18.04
CA VAL A 118 2.22 3.58 -18.15
C VAL A 118 2.21 2.84 -19.50
N ASP A 119 2.41 3.57 -20.60
CA ASP A 119 2.31 3.01 -21.96
C ASP A 119 3.43 2.02 -22.31
N ASN A 120 4.66 2.29 -21.87
CA ASN A 120 5.84 1.53 -22.28
C ASN A 120 6.39 0.61 -21.18
N ASN A 121 6.07 0.87 -19.91
CA ASN A 121 6.65 0.19 -18.76
C ASN A 121 5.64 -0.62 -17.92
N ASN A 122 4.37 -0.72 -18.34
CA ASN A 122 3.28 -1.34 -17.57
C ASN A 122 3.20 -0.76 -16.15
N PHE A 123 3.49 0.53 -16.03
CA PHE A 123 3.62 1.20 -14.74
C PHE A 123 2.28 1.32 -14.02
N CYS A 124 2.29 1.18 -12.70
CA CYS A 124 1.13 1.48 -11.86
C CYS A 124 1.58 2.12 -10.55
N ALA A 125 0.91 3.20 -10.17
CA ALA A 125 1.01 3.83 -8.86
C ALA A 125 -0.42 4.28 -8.51
N GLY A 126 -0.93 3.92 -7.34
CA GLY A 126 -2.25 4.36 -6.89
C GLY A 126 -2.19 5.65 -6.08
N ALA A 127 -1.07 5.88 -5.39
CA ALA A 127 -0.81 7.09 -4.62
C ALA A 127 0.68 7.36 -4.43
N VAL A 128 1.00 8.42 -3.71
CA VAL A 128 2.36 8.88 -3.39
C VAL A 128 2.48 9.09 -1.88
N LEU A 129 3.68 9.02 -1.33
CA LEU A 129 3.92 9.35 0.08
C LEU A 129 4.88 10.53 0.20
N TYR A 130 4.54 11.53 1.01
CA TYR A 130 5.47 12.59 1.35
C TYR A 130 6.22 12.30 2.65
N ASN A 131 7.48 12.72 2.73
CA ASN A 131 8.34 12.46 3.89
C ASN A 131 7.73 12.92 5.22
N ASN A 132 6.92 13.97 5.24
CA ASN A 132 6.24 14.46 6.45
C ASN A 132 5.05 13.60 6.89
N GLU A 133 4.60 12.66 6.08
CA GLU A 133 3.44 11.78 6.33
C GLU A 133 3.84 10.36 6.71
N ILE A 134 5.15 10.08 6.78
CA ILE A 134 5.66 8.77 7.17
C ILE A 134 6.14 8.86 8.62
N ASP A 135 5.47 8.16 9.55
CA ASP A 135 5.86 8.12 10.96
C ASP A 135 6.05 6.68 11.46
N PRO A 136 7.29 6.15 11.40
CA PRO A 136 7.60 4.80 11.86
C PRO A 136 7.29 4.56 13.35
N SER A 137 7.15 5.62 14.15
CA SER A 137 6.86 5.49 15.58
C SER A 137 5.38 5.26 15.89
N SER A 138 4.50 5.50 14.91
CA SER A 138 3.05 5.34 15.04
C SER A 138 2.43 4.70 13.78
N PRO A 139 2.78 3.45 13.43
CA PRO A 139 2.29 2.76 12.23
C PRO A 139 0.76 2.81 12.10
N GLY A 140 0.27 3.30 10.96
CA GLY A 140 -1.17 3.40 10.66
C GLY A 140 -1.95 4.38 11.52
N PHE A 141 -1.27 5.23 12.32
CA PHE A 141 -1.93 6.23 13.13
C PHE A 141 -2.37 7.40 12.24
N TRP A 142 -3.69 7.52 12.05
CA TRP A 142 -4.29 8.56 11.21
C TRP A 142 -3.82 9.97 11.61
N GLY A 143 -3.42 10.76 10.61
CA GLY A 143 -2.89 12.11 10.75
C GLY A 143 -1.40 12.20 11.11
N ASN A 144 -0.75 11.08 11.44
CA ASN A 144 0.71 11.01 11.65
C ASN A 144 1.41 10.17 10.58
N ASP A 145 0.85 9.00 10.28
CA ASP A 145 1.40 8.02 9.33
C ASP A 145 0.38 7.66 8.26
N ALA A 146 0.50 8.26 7.07
CA ALA A 146 -0.32 7.96 5.89
C ALA A 146 0.15 6.69 5.15
N SER A 147 1.21 6.02 5.63
CA SER A 147 1.76 4.84 4.95
C SER A 147 0.72 3.75 4.70
N VAL A 148 -0.20 3.50 5.64
CA VAL A 148 -1.25 2.48 5.44
C VAL A 148 -2.24 2.89 4.34
N GLU A 149 -2.63 4.16 4.30
CA GLU A 149 -3.57 4.72 3.33
C GLU A 149 -3.04 4.62 1.90
N GLU A 150 -1.88 5.24 1.65
CA GLU A 150 -1.37 5.37 0.28
C GLU A 150 -0.87 4.04 -0.29
N ILE A 151 -0.46 3.13 0.58
CA ILE A 151 -0.08 1.77 0.19
C ILE A 151 -1.34 0.94 -0.10
N LEU A 152 -2.43 1.07 0.68
CA LEU A 152 -3.71 0.46 0.35
C LEU A 152 -4.26 0.99 -0.97
N HIS A 153 -4.27 2.31 -1.19
CA HIS A 153 -4.65 2.92 -2.47
C HIS A 153 -3.88 2.29 -3.64
N THR A 154 -2.56 2.15 -3.50
CA THR A 154 -1.72 1.51 -4.52
C THR A 154 -2.03 0.03 -4.71
N ILE A 155 -2.14 -0.76 -3.65
CA ILE A 155 -2.46 -2.19 -3.74
C ILE A 155 -3.83 -2.37 -4.39
N ASN A 156 -4.85 -1.65 -3.94
CA ASN A 156 -6.23 -1.82 -4.42
C ASN A 156 -6.38 -1.36 -5.88
N ALA A 157 -5.82 -0.19 -6.24
CA ALA A 157 -5.85 0.32 -7.61
C ALA A 157 -5.10 -0.60 -8.60
N CYS A 158 -3.91 -1.07 -8.21
CA CYS A 158 -3.06 -1.91 -9.06
C CYS A 158 -3.39 -3.41 -8.98
N SER A 159 -4.39 -3.82 -8.19
CA SER A 159 -4.82 -5.21 -8.11
C SER A 159 -6.34 -5.38 -7.99
N HIS A 160 -6.94 -5.23 -6.80
CA HIS A 160 -8.35 -5.55 -6.50
C HIS A 160 -9.35 -5.00 -7.51
N VAL A 161 -9.18 -3.74 -7.93
CA VAL A 161 -10.05 -3.10 -8.93
C VAL A 161 -9.98 -3.82 -10.29
N GLU A 162 -8.80 -4.28 -10.69
CA GLU A 162 -8.56 -4.98 -11.96
C GLU A 162 -8.99 -6.46 -11.92
N ILE A 163 -8.76 -7.15 -10.79
CA ILE A 163 -9.07 -8.59 -10.66
C ILE A 163 -10.54 -8.85 -10.34
N TYR A 164 -11.23 -7.93 -9.65
CA TYR A 164 -12.64 -8.05 -9.26
C TYR A 164 -13.43 -6.76 -9.59
N PRO A 165 -13.54 -6.36 -10.87
CA PRO A 165 -14.16 -5.09 -11.26
C PRO A 165 -15.66 -5.00 -10.92
N ASP A 166 -16.38 -6.13 -10.94
CA ASP A 166 -17.80 -6.18 -10.54
C ASP A 166 -18.00 -5.94 -9.01
N VAL A 167 -16.92 -6.00 -8.22
CA VAL A 167 -16.94 -5.83 -6.76
C VAL A 167 -16.34 -4.50 -6.34
N PHE A 168 -15.16 -4.15 -6.87
CA PHE A 168 -14.39 -2.96 -6.49
C PHE A 168 -14.30 -1.88 -7.58
N GLY A 169 -15.00 -2.02 -8.71
CA GLY A 169 -15.03 -1.01 -9.77
C GLY A 169 -15.37 0.39 -9.24
N LEU A 170 -14.62 1.40 -9.68
CA LEU A 170 -14.68 2.76 -9.14
C LEU A 170 -15.74 3.63 -9.79
N SER A 171 -16.16 3.31 -11.02
CA SER A 171 -17.14 4.13 -11.73
C SER A 171 -18.56 4.01 -11.12
N PRO A 172 -19.43 5.01 -11.28
CA PRO A 172 -20.79 4.95 -10.73
C PRO A 172 -21.62 3.76 -11.23
N ASN A 173 -22.25 3.02 -10.31
CA ASN A 173 -23.06 1.82 -10.58
C ASN A 173 -22.28 0.70 -11.30
N SER A 174 -20.95 0.66 -11.15
CA SER A 174 -20.12 -0.35 -11.80
C SER A 174 -19.91 -1.60 -10.95
N SER A 175 -20.11 -1.49 -9.63
CA SER A 175 -19.70 -2.52 -8.68
C SER A 175 -20.53 -2.57 -7.40
N GLU A 176 -20.44 -3.68 -6.67
CA GLU A 176 -21.04 -3.83 -5.34
C GLU A 176 -20.57 -2.73 -4.38
N MET A 177 -19.30 -2.33 -4.44
CA MET A 177 -18.74 -1.23 -3.64
C MET A 177 -19.33 0.13 -4.03
N SER A 178 -19.51 0.41 -5.32
CA SER A 178 -20.11 1.67 -5.77
C SER A 178 -21.57 1.82 -5.28
N ASP A 179 -22.31 0.71 -5.25
CA ASP A 179 -23.67 0.66 -4.70
C ASP A 179 -23.64 0.89 -3.18
N ALA A 180 -22.68 0.29 -2.46
CA ALA A 180 -22.50 0.48 -1.01
C ALA A 180 -22.15 1.92 -0.65
N MET A 181 -21.21 2.54 -1.38
CA MET A 181 -20.82 3.93 -1.17
C MET A 181 -22.00 4.89 -1.35
N ASP A 182 -22.86 4.66 -2.34
CA ASP A 182 -24.05 5.50 -2.55
C ASP A 182 -25.04 5.37 -1.38
N VAL A 183 -25.12 4.20 -0.71
CA VAL A 183 -25.88 4.06 0.53
C VAL A 183 -25.20 4.81 1.68
N ALA A 184 -23.90 4.67 1.83
CA ALA A 184 -23.11 5.31 2.90
C ALA A 184 -23.18 6.84 2.88
N ARG A 185 -23.37 7.43 1.70
CA ARG A 185 -23.51 8.88 1.52
C ARG A 185 -24.98 9.35 1.53
N GLY A 186 -25.95 8.46 1.74
CA GLY A 186 -27.38 8.77 1.66
C GLY A 186 -27.91 9.05 0.24
N GLY A 187 -27.14 8.73 -0.79
CA GLY A 187 -27.48 8.91 -2.20
C GLY A 187 -26.26 8.90 -3.13
N GLN A 188 -26.52 8.91 -4.44
CA GLN A 188 -25.47 8.98 -5.45
C GLN A 188 -25.03 10.42 -5.73
N PHE A 189 -23.74 10.70 -5.54
CA PHE A 189 -23.13 12.01 -5.79
C PHE A 189 -21.88 11.85 -6.66
N LEU A 190 -21.93 12.36 -7.90
CA LEU A 190 -20.80 12.31 -8.83
C LEU A 190 -19.67 13.30 -8.50
N SER A 191 -19.99 14.29 -7.68
CA SER A 191 -19.09 15.31 -7.14
C SER A 191 -19.54 15.66 -5.73
N ILE A 192 -18.66 16.24 -4.92
CA ILE A 192 -18.99 16.61 -3.54
C ILE A 192 -20.19 17.56 -3.48
N PRO A 193 -21.28 17.21 -2.76
CA PRO A 193 -22.44 18.08 -2.60
C PRO A 193 -22.15 19.20 -1.61
N SER A 194 -22.98 20.25 -1.62
CA SER A 194 -22.86 21.32 -0.61
C SER A 194 -23.14 20.84 0.82
N GLN A 195 -23.89 19.75 0.96
CA GLN A 195 -24.19 19.09 2.21
C GLN A 195 -24.65 17.66 1.90
N TYR A 196 -24.08 16.67 2.58
CA TYR A 196 -24.56 15.30 2.56
C TYR A 196 -25.84 15.14 3.41
N PRO A 197 -26.72 14.18 3.11
CA PRO A 197 -27.84 13.80 3.97
C PRO A 197 -27.37 13.42 5.39
N GLU A 198 -28.15 13.79 6.43
CA GLU A 198 -27.81 13.51 7.84
C GLU A 198 -27.81 12.00 8.18
N GLU A 199 -28.43 11.17 7.33
CA GLU A 199 -28.43 9.72 7.46
C GLU A 199 -27.17 9.03 6.92
N GLY A 200 -26.30 9.77 6.23
CA GLY A 200 -25.01 9.26 5.76
C GLY A 200 -24.00 9.13 6.88
N TRP A 201 -22.94 8.35 6.64
CA TRP A 201 -21.79 8.21 7.53
C TRP A 201 -20.45 8.43 6.82
N TYR A 202 -20.49 8.63 5.50
CA TYR A 202 -19.35 8.99 4.67
C TYR A 202 -19.61 10.33 3.99
N HIS A 203 -18.76 11.31 4.24
CA HIS A 203 -18.96 12.73 4.00
C HIS A 203 -17.70 13.41 3.43
N TYR A 204 -16.98 12.71 2.55
CA TYR A 204 -15.72 13.20 1.97
C TYR A 204 -15.82 14.63 1.43
N ASP A 205 -14.86 15.48 1.79
CA ASP A 205 -14.95 16.93 1.60
C ASP A 205 -13.82 17.57 0.76
N ASP A 206 -12.88 16.76 0.22
CA ASP A 206 -11.89 17.23 -0.75
C ASP A 206 -12.51 17.54 -2.11
N TRP A 207 -12.83 18.82 -2.34
CA TRP A 207 -13.44 19.36 -3.56
C TRP A 207 -12.68 19.07 -4.87
N THR A 208 -11.45 18.57 -4.83
CA THR A 208 -10.70 18.12 -6.01
C THR A 208 -11.08 16.71 -6.47
N CYS A 209 -11.70 15.93 -5.58
CA CYS A 209 -12.04 14.53 -5.75
C CYS A 209 -13.33 14.35 -6.56
N ASP A 210 -13.30 13.45 -7.54
CA ASP A 210 -14.47 12.98 -8.27
C ASP A 210 -15.03 11.68 -7.68
N TYR A 211 -16.00 11.06 -8.34
CA TYR A 211 -16.61 9.82 -7.87
C TYR A 211 -15.60 8.68 -7.70
N GLU A 212 -14.65 8.53 -8.61
CA GLU A 212 -13.72 7.40 -8.59
C GLU A 212 -12.70 7.56 -7.46
N CYS A 213 -12.25 8.79 -7.24
CA CYS A 213 -11.47 9.15 -6.06
C CYS A 213 -12.25 8.87 -4.75
N MET A 214 -13.52 9.33 -4.64
CA MET A 214 -14.34 9.06 -3.45
C MET A 214 -14.56 7.56 -3.22
N ALA A 215 -14.66 6.77 -4.30
CA ALA A 215 -14.82 5.32 -4.20
C ALA A 215 -13.57 4.62 -3.66
N MET A 216 -12.37 5.10 -4.03
CA MET A 216 -11.10 4.59 -3.50
C MET A 216 -10.95 4.95 -2.02
N GLU A 217 -11.23 6.19 -1.65
CA GLU A 217 -11.22 6.67 -0.27
C GLU A 217 -12.20 5.88 0.60
N TYR A 218 -13.42 5.64 0.10
CA TYR A 218 -14.41 4.81 0.77
C TYR A 218 -13.90 3.39 1.04
N LEU A 219 -13.21 2.77 0.08
CA LEU A 219 -12.58 1.46 0.28
C LEU A 219 -11.55 1.52 1.40
N TYR A 220 -10.65 2.51 1.38
CA TYR A 220 -9.66 2.73 2.44
C TYR A 220 -10.32 2.86 3.82
N TRP A 221 -11.27 3.81 3.98
CA TRP A 221 -11.97 4.04 5.26
C TRP A 221 -12.58 2.76 5.82
N CYS A 222 -13.22 1.96 4.95
CA CYS A 222 -13.82 0.68 5.33
C CYS A 222 -12.78 -0.36 5.77
N ILE A 223 -11.64 -0.45 5.11
CA ILE A 223 -10.56 -1.36 5.49
C ILE A 223 -10.00 -0.98 6.85
N VAL A 224 -9.63 0.29 7.06
CA VAL A 224 -8.94 0.72 8.28
C VAL A 224 -9.84 0.78 9.51
N VAL A 225 -11.14 1.08 9.36
CA VAL A 225 -12.10 0.93 10.47
C VAL A 225 -12.21 -0.53 10.90
N ASN A 226 -12.25 -1.47 9.94
CA ASN A 226 -12.36 -2.90 10.24
C ASN A 226 -11.09 -3.46 10.90
N MET A 227 -9.92 -2.93 10.57
CA MET A 227 -8.66 -3.18 11.27
C MET A 227 -8.61 -2.57 12.69
N GLY A 228 -9.56 -1.68 13.03
CA GLY A 228 -9.61 -0.97 14.31
C GLY A 228 -8.63 0.19 14.41
N LEU A 229 -8.03 0.65 13.31
CA LEU A 229 -7.09 1.78 13.30
C LEU A 229 -7.75 3.11 13.68
N LEU A 230 -9.08 3.21 13.48
CA LEU A 230 -9.86 4.39 13.82
C LEU A 230 -10.45 4.34 15.24
N ASP A 231 -10.33 3.23 15.98
CA ASP A 231 -10.86 3.03 17.34
C ASP A 231 -10.01 3.76 18.39
N ASN A 232 -9.96 5.07 18.24
CA ASN A 232 -9.26 5.98 19.12
C ASN A 232 -10.05 7.30 19.17
N ASN A 233 -10.45 7.73 20.36
CA ASN A 233 -11.25 8.94 20.53
C ASN A 233 -10.64 10.20 19.87
N MET A 234 -9.31 10.31 19.82
CA MET A 234 -8.63 11.44 19.19
C MET A 234 -8.76 11.40 17.67
N ILE A 235 -8.54 10.23 17.07
CA ILE A 235 -8.70 10.00 15.62
C ILE A 235 -10.16 10.19 15.25
N CYS A 236 -11.06 9.46 15.91
CA CYS A 236 -12.50 9.50 15.69
C CYS A 236 -13.07 10.94 15.72
N SER A 237 -12.64 11.75 16.69
CA SER A 237 -13.07 13.16 16.75
C SER A 237 -12.49 14.02 15.63
N GLY A 238 -11.29 13.68 15.12
CA GLY A 238 -10.61 14.38 14.04
C GLY A 238 -11.22 14.13 12.67
N ILE A 239 -11.70 12.91 12.43
CA ILE A 239 -12.25 12.46 11.14
C ILE A 239 -13.77 12.61 11.04
N TYR A 240 -14.46 12.94 12.14
CA TYR A 240 -15.93 12.89 12.22
C TYR A 240 -16.68 13.69 11.13
N ASN A 241 -16.06 14.72 10.56
CA ASN A 241 -16.68 15.49 9.48
C ASN A 241 -16.73 14.73 8.15
N GLU A 242 -15.86 13.73 7.97
CA GLU A 242 -15.73 12.92 6.75
C GLU A 242 -16.18 11.47 6.96
N TRP A 243 -15.97 10.90 8.15
CA TRP A 243 -16.31 9.50 8.45
C TRP A 243 -16.82 9.33 9.89
N GLU A 244 -17.99 8.71 10.05
CA GLU A 244 -18.65 8.62 11.37
C GLU A 244 -18.45 7.28 12.10
N LEU A 245 -18.00 6.22 11.42
CA LEU A 245 -17.94 4.86 12.00
C LEU A 245 -16.53 4.58 12.55
N CYS A 246 -16.31 4.70 13.85
CA CYS A 246 -14.95 4.66 14.38
C CYS A 246 -14.47 3.28 14.83
N THR A 247 -15.40 2.39 15.19
CA THR A 247 -15.08 1.04 15.69
C THR A 247 -15.45 -0.04 14.68
N PRO A 248 -14.75 -1.21 14.67
CA PRO A 248 -15.15 -2.35 13.87
C PRO A 248 -16.61 -2.75 14.10
N GLU A 249 -17.10 -2.69 15.35
CA GLU A 249 -18.49 -3.03 15.68
C GLU A 249 -19.52 -2.03 15.12
N GLU A 250 -19.21 -0.73 15.14
CA GLU A 250 -20.07 0.29 14.51
C GLU A 250 -20.10 0.13 12.99
N PHE A 251 -18.95 -0.19 12.38
CA PHE A 251 -18.85 -0.49 10.96
C PHE A 251 -19.66 -1.74 10.58
N GLU A 252 -19.44 -2.87 11.25
CA GLU A 252 -20.16 -4.13 11.02
C GLU A 252 -21.68 -3.96 11.12
N SER A 253 -22.16 -3.14 12.06
CA SER A 253 -23.60 -2.98 12.32
C SER A 253 -24.28 -1.91 11.46
N THR A 254 -23.53 -0.97 10.88
CA THR A 254 -24.06 0.14 10.09
C THR A 254 -23.84 -0.07 8.60
N ASP A 255 -22.58 -0.22 8.17
CA ASP A 255 -22.22 -0.42 6.77
C ASP A 255 -22.14 -1.92 6.43
N VAL A 256 -23.28 -2.59 6.59
CA VAL A 256 -23.38 -4.05 6.41
C VAL A 256 -23.03 -4.51 5.00
N LEU A 257 -23.16 -3.63 4.00
CA LEU A 257 -22.83 -3.93 2.61
C LEU A 257 -21.32 -4.00 2.44
N MET A 258 -20.61 -2.94 2.84
CA MET A 258 -19.17 -2.91 2.65
C MET A 258 -18.44 -3.82 3.63
N HIS A 259 -18.94 -3.99 4.85
CA HIS A 259 -18.43 -5.00 5.79
C HIS A 259 -18.50 -6.40 5.17
N ALA A 260 -19.61 -6.78 4.51
CA ALA A 260 -19.73 -8.08 3.86
C ALA A 260 -18.75 -8.25 2.68
N ILE A 261 -18.45 -7.17 1.96
CA ILE A 261 -17.47 -7.17 0.86
C ILE A 261 -16.07 -7.37 1.43
N ILE A 262 -15.61 -6.50 2.34
CA ILE A 262 -14.20 -6.53 2.77
C ILE A 262 -13.86 -7.69 3.71
N THR A 263 -14.85 -8.32 4.35
CA THR A 263 -14.64 -9.52 5.17
C THR A 263 -14.85 -10.82 4.38
N ASN A 264 -15.18 -10.73 3.08
CA ASN A 264 -15.29 -11.92 2.24
C ASN A 264 -13.90 -12.56 2.06
N PRO A 265 -13.70 -13.82 2.51
CA PRO A 265 -12.40 -14.48 2.44
C PRO A 265 -11.91 -14.73 1.00
N ASP A 266 -12.76 -14.61 0.00
CA ASP A 266 -12.40 -14.77 -1.41
C ASP A 266 -11.60 -13.56 -1.96
N TYR A 267 -11.77 -12.36 -1.38
CA TYR A 267 -11.09 -11.14 -1.84
C TYR A 267 -9.81 -10.81 -1.07
N LYS A 268 -9.57 -11.51 0.04
CA LYS A 268 -8.32 -11.43 0.83
C LYS A 268 -7.88 -9.99 1.15
N ILE A 269 -8.84 -9.11 1.38
CA ILE A 269 -8.56 -7.78 1.91
C ILE A 269 -7.90 -7.95 3.29
N PRO A 270 -6.80 -7.22 3.59
CA PRO A 270 -6.08 -7.37 4.85
C PRO A 270 -7.00 -7.05 6.04
N GLN A 271 -6.88 -7.83 7.12
CA GLN A 271 -7.73 -7.76 8.31
C GLN A 271 -6.97 -7.32 9.56
N ILE A 272 -5.64 -7.43 9.56
CA ILE A 272 -4.75 -7.07 10.65
C ILE A 272 -4.05 -5.75 10.30
N ALA A 273 -4.11 -4.80 11.23
CA ALA A 273 -3.41 -3.52 11.10
C ALA A 273 -1.89 -3.73 11.10
N PRO A 274 -1.13 -3.08 10.19
CA PRO A 274 0.32 -3.08 10.23
C PRO A 274 0.85 -2.48 11.54
N ASP A 275 1.87 -3.09 12.12
CA ASP A 275 2.61 -2.61 13.27
C ASP A 275 4.03 -2.12 12.92
N GLY A 276 4.37 -2.12 11.64
CA GLY A 276 5.65 -1.63 11.10
C GLY A 276 6.80 -2.61 11.28
N ASN A 277 6.55 -3.83 11.76
CA ASN A 277 7.54 -4.89 11.88
C ASN A 277 7.27 -5.97 10.84
N TYR A 278 8.28 -6.24 9.99
CA TYR A 278 8.18 -7.33 9.04
C TYR A 278 9.51 -8.06 8.93
N CYS A 279 9.58 -9.21 9.60
CA CYS A 279 10.74 -10.09 9.65
C CYS A 279 10.27 -11.56 9.72
N PRO A 280 9.65 -12.08 8.64
CA PRO A 280 9.18 -13.45 8.59
C PRO A 280 10.34 -14.41 8.90
N SER A 281 10.05 -15.43 9.70
CA SER A 281 11.05 -16.43 10.07
C SER A 281 11.44 -17.22 8.83
N ASN A 282 12.60 -16.91 8.24
CA ASN A 282 13.19 -17.61 7.10
C ASN A 282 13.20 -19.13 7.34
N SER A 283 12.13 -19.81 6.94
CA SER A 283 12.06 -21.26 6.86
C SER A 283 12.09 -21.75 5.40
N LEU A 284 12.14 -20.84 4.44
CA LEU A 284 12.29 -21.15 3.01
C LEU A 284 13.29 -20.21 2.32
N LEU A 285 14.55 -20.67 2.31
CA LEU A 285 15.53 -20.56 1.21
C LEU A 285 15.94 -19.16 0.70
N HIS A 286 16.85 -18.50 1.43
CA HIS A 286 17.98 -17.86 0.75
C HIS A 286 19.10 -18.89 0.60
N GLU A 287 19.12 -19.65 -0.49
CA GLU A 287 20.34 -20.31 -0.93
C GLU A 287 21.24 -19.26 -1.60
N GLU A 288 22.47 -19.16 -1.11
CA GLU A 288 23.49 -18.21 -1.57
C GLU A 288 23.72 -18.30 -3.08
N ASN A 289 23.60 -17.14 -3.73
CA ASN A 289 23.72 -16.91 -5.16
C ASN A 289 25.18 -16.97 -5.65
N GLU A 290 25.81 -18.14 -5.60
CA GLU A 290 27.09 -18.36 -6.29
C GLU A 290 26.99 -19.52 -7.28
N SER A 291 26.91 -19.17 -8.59
CA SER A 291 27.07 -20.03 -9.80
C SER A 291 25.83 -20.53 -10.59
N ARG A 292 24.66 -19.89 -10.48
CA ARG A 292 23.52 -20.23 -11.35
C ARG A 292 23.60 -19.59 -12.76
N SER A 293 22.99 -20.24 -13.74
CA SER A 293 22.94 -19.81 -15.15
C SER A 293 21.52 -19.89 -15.71
N ILE A 294 21.12 -18.91 -16.52
CA ILE A 294 19.79 -18.85 -17.14
C ILE A 294 19.59 -20.02 -18.13
N ILE A 295 18.49 -20.74 -17.96
CA ILE A 295 17.97 -21.77 -18.87
C ILE A 295 17.02 -21.15 -19.90
N LYS A 296 16.05 -20.34 -19.45
CA LYS A 296 14.91 -19.93 -20.28
C LYS A 296 14.29 -18.61 -19.81
N PHE A 297 13.82 -17.81 -20.78
CA PHE A 297 12.92 -16.69 -20.58
C PHE A 297 11.48 -17.09 -20.92
N PHE A 298 10.53 -16.72 -20.07
CA PHE A 298 9.11 -17.03 -20.28
C PHE A 298 8.20 -16.04 -19.58
N ASP A 299 6.94 -15.94 -20.02
CA ASP A 299 5.93 -15.15 -19.33
C ASP A 299 5.22 -15.94 -18.21
N ILE A 300 4.32 -15.29 -17.48
CA ILE A 300 3.56 -15.91 -16.38
C ILE A 300 2.71 -17.13 -16.83
N LEU A 301 2.47 -17.28 -18.14
CA LEU A 301 1.74 -18.41 -18.73
C LEU A 301 2.67 -19.49 -19.31
N GLY A 302 3.99 -19.39 -19.10
CA GLY A 302 4.98 -20.36 -19.58
C GLY A 302 5.34 -20.24 -21.07
N ARG A 303 4.89 -19.18 -21.75
CA ARG A 303 5.17 -18.94 -23.17
C ARG A 303 6.54 -18.30 -23.31
N ASP A 304 7.28 -18.66 -24.36
CA ASP A 304 8.59 -18.04 -24.66
C ASP A 304 8.39 -16.53 -24.89
N ASP A 305 9.09 -15.70 -24.14
CA ASP A 305 8.91 -14.24 -24.18
C ASP A 305 10.26 -13.51 -24.08
N ASP A 306 10.86 -13.26 -25.25
CA ASP A 306 12.16 -12.58 -25.35
C ASP A 306 12.01 -11.04 -25.50
N ASN A 307 10.79 -10.50 -25.56
CA ASN A 307 10.61 -9.12 -26.03
C ASN A 307 9.45 -8.33 -25.38
N LYS A 308 9.08 -8.63 -24.13
CA LYS A 308 8.16 -7.80 -23.32
C LYS A 308 8.83 -7.07 -22.15
N THR A 309 8.11 -6.09 -21.63
CA THR A 309 8.51 -5.24 -20.50
C THR A 309 8.69 -6.06 -19.21
N PHE A 310 7.98 -7.19 -19.10
CA PHE A 310 8.08 -8.17 -18.01
C PHE A 310 8.45 -9.55 -18.58
N TYR A 311 9.32 -10.29 -17.89
CA TYR A 311 9.64 -11.69 -18.17
C TYR A 311 10.17 -12.41 -16.92
N LEU A 312 10.12 -13.74 -16.93
CA LEU A 312 10.67 -14.61 -15.90
C LEU A 312 11.93 -15.31 -16.45
N GLU A 313 12.99 -15.35 -15.65
CA GLU A 313 14.23 -16.08 -15.91
C GLU A 313 14.24 -17.38 -15.10
N LEU A 314 14.18 -18.53 -15.77
CA LEU A 314 14.43 -19.84 -15.14
C LEU A 314 15.93 -20.09 -15.09
N TYR A 315 16.45 -20.42 -13.92
CA TYR A 315 17.84 -20.77 -13.70
C TYR A 315 18.06 -22.29 -13.62
N ASN A 316 19.31 -22.71 -13.77
CA ASN A 316 19.72 -24.11 -13.80
C ASN A 316 19.56 -24.88 -12.48
N ASP A 317 19.46 -24.17 -11.38
CA ASP A 317 19.10 -24.71 -10.06
C ASP A 317 17.57 -24.86 -9.88
N GLY A 318 16.77 -24.42 -10.86
CA GLY A 318 15.31 -24.44 -10.81
C GLY A 318 14.69 -23.19 -10.16
N SER A 319 15.51 -22.24 -9.68
CA SER A 319 15.01 -20.93 -9.24
C SER A 319 14.45 -20.13 -10.42
N ILE A 320 13.48 -19.27 -10.14
CA ILE A 320 12.89 -18.37 -11.10
C ILE A 320 13.07 -16.96 -10.56
N GLU A 321 13.60 -16.04 -11.38
CA GLU A 321 13.58 -14.62 -11.06
C GLU A 321 12.67 -13.86 -11.98
N LYS A 322 12.01 -12.86 -11.41
CA LYS A 322 11.29 -11.84 -12.15
C LYS A 322 12.24 -10.78 -12.66
N LYS A 323 12.06 -10.35 -13.90
CA LYS A 323 12.80 -9.23 -14.50
C LYS A 323 11.87 -8.31 -15.26
N TYR A 324 12.24 -7.03 -15.25
CA TYR A 324 11.65 -6.01 -16.09
C TYR A 324 12.69 -5.45 -17.05
N ASN A 325 12.30 -5.28 -18.31
CA ASN A 325 13.06 -4.51 -19.27
C ASN A 325 12.37 -3.17 -19.50
N LEU A 326 12.80 -2.16 -18.73
CA LEU A 326 12.22 -0.83 -18.79
C LEU A 326 12.83 0.07 -19.90
N ASN A 327 13.96 -0.32 -20.51
CA ASN A 327 14.72 0.53 -21.45
C ASN A 327 14.25 0.41 -22.93
N LYS A 328 12.96 0.24 -23.19
CA LYS A 328 12.46 -0.05 -24.55
C LYS A 328 12.16 1.16 -25.41
#